data_AF-A0A956QU61-F1
#
_entry.id   AF-A0A956QU61-F1
#
_cell.length_a   1.000
_cell.length_b   1.000
_cell.length_c   1.000
_cell.angle_alpha   90.00
_cell.angle_beta   90.00
_cell.angle_gamma   90.00
#
_symmetry.space_group_name_H-M   'P 1'
#
loop_
_entity.id
_entity.type
_entity.pdbx_description
1 polymer ?
#
loop_
_entity_poly.entity_id
_entity_poly.type
_entity_poly.pdbx_seq_one_letter_code
_entity_poly.pdbx_strand_id
1 'polypeptide(L)'
;SAMPFWAVPFDSPGISADAKFGRTGKHTESAADSHFEEGLAKMKRKDFDGAIDAFSQAIYFARNGYHPQSHYWLGICYMITLQDKKAILSLQKAVQQSVEPLPDAWVAMAEINIRNHDFVEARKCISSAMMNRASSERCSYLRGLMSDAEGQYAVAATHYKRALGKVPWTWTDCWMKYAECLMKMKRWADAIHQFEAILHSESILKGEPLDRIYHDIGVCRLAIGDHQGAIDNWFRSLDYNKENPEVWLQLGMLFEAEKHYSSAVKYYKEFARLMPPDSRDPRLQQVRDRITGIEHSLRPNETAPEIAQPSPYMRKALEGRGGPGGYDNGGGGYDTGANSGGEPGGNSAANSGANSGANSGEPGGAPVNDSDSAF
;
A
#
# COMPACT_ATOMS: atom_id res chain seq x y z
N SER A 1 -7.77 -1.55 12.41
CA SER A 1 -7.74 -0.18 11.86
C SER A 1 -7.88 -0.24 10.36
N ALA A 2 -9.01 0.22 9.84
CA ALA A 2 -9.25 0.36 8.41
C ALA A 2 -8.25 1.39 7.84
N MET A 3 -7.70 1.14 6.66
CA MET A 3 -6.81 2.10 6.02
C MET A 3 -7.55 3.41 5.72
N PRO A 4 -6.90 4.56 5.89
CA PRO A 4 -7.48 5.83 5.48
C PRO A 4 -7.57 5.91 3.94
N PHE A 5 -8.77 6.19 3.46
CA PHE A 5 -9.20 6.17 2.05
C PHE A 5 -8.47 7.17 1.13
N TRP A 6 -7.60 8.05 1.66
CA TRP A 6 -6.79 8.96 0.82
C TRP A 6 -5.72 8.24 0.00
N ALA A 7 -5.46 6.96 0.32
CA ALA A 7 -4.54 6.08 -0.40
C ALA A 7 -5.16 5.38 -1.62
N VAL A 8 -6.45 5.60 -1.93
CA VAL A 8 -7.03 5.17 -3.22
C VAL A 8 -6.59 6.21 -4.26
N PRO A 9 -5.62 5.89 -5.14
CA PRO A 9 -5.26 6.80 -6.22
C PRO A 9 -6.51 7.08 -7.05
N PHE A 10 -6.61 8.27 -7.64
CA PHE A 10 -7.63 8.54 -8.67
C PHE A 10 -7.55 7.52 -9.84
N ASP A 11 -6.41 6.82 -9.94
CA ASP A 11 -6.10 5.70 -10.84
C ASP A 11 -6.38 4.29 -10.27
N SER A 12 -7.02 4.14 -9.10
CA SER A 12 -7.55 2.82 -8.71
C SER A 12 -8.46 2.35 -9.85
N PRO A 13 -8.36 1.09 -10.29
CA PRO A 13 -9.13 0.58 -11.44
C PRO A 13 -10.65 0.62 -11.25
N GLY A 14 -11.12 1.13 -10.09
CA GLY A 14 -12.50 1.37 -9.76
C GLY A 14 -13.05 2.81 -9.93
N ILE A 15 -12.22 3.85 -10.06
CA ILE A 15 -12.70 5.22 -10.30
C ILE A 15 -12.26 5.62 -11.71
N SER A 16 -12.92 5.04 -12.71
CA SER A 16 -12.78 5.53 -14.07
C SER A 16 -13.33 6.96 -14.11
N ALA A 17 -12.44 7.94 -14.30
CA ALA A 17 -12.83 9.31 -14.66
C ALA A 17 -13.57 9.37 -16.02
N ASP A 18 -13.54 8.26 -16.78
CA ASP A 18 -14.21 8.05 -18.06
C ASP A 18 -15.57 7.35 -17.89
N ALA A 19 -16.38 7.78 -16.92
CA ALA A 19 -17.81 7.53 -17.02
C ALA A 19 -18.31 8.25 -18.29
N LYS A 20 -18.40 7.51 -19.41
CA LYS A 20 -18.79 8.04 -20.73
C LYS A 20 -20.25 8.49 -20.68
N PHE A 21 -20.47 9.72 -20.26
CA PHE A 21 -21.76 10.35 -20.37
C PHE A 21 -21.86 11.02 -21.74
N GLY A 22 -22.77 10.51 -22.59
CA GLY A 22 -23.01 11.07 -23.92
C GLY A 22 -23.33 12.56 -23.85
N ARG A 23 -22.52 13.40 -24.51
CA ARG A 23 -22.79 14.84 -24.66
C ARG A 23 -23.99 15.04 -25.57
N THR A 24 -25.14 15.42 -25.01
CA THR A 24 -26.30 15.84 -25.79
C THR A 24 -26.32 17.36 -25.98
N GLY A 25 -26.02 17.80 -27.22
CA GLY A 25 -26.69 18.97 -27.83
C GLY A 25 -26.13 20.38 -27.58
N LYS A 26 -25.36 20.88 -28.57
CA LYS A 26 -25.16 22.26 -29.04
C LYS A 26 -25.53 23.46 -28.12
N HIS A 27 -24.45 24.15 -27.68
CA HIS A 27 -24.28 25.60 -27.50
C HIS A 27 -25.34 26.40 -26.72
N THR A 28 -25.33 26.25 -25.39
CA THR A 28 -25.05 27.31 -24.39
C THR A 28 -24.44 26.57 -23.20
N GLU A 29 -23.30 27.00 -22.66
CA GLU A 29 -22.79 26.39 -21.41
C GLU A 29 -23.84 26.64 -20.33
N SER A 30 -24.60 25.61 -19.97
CA SER A 30 -25.56 25.69 -18.89
C SER A 30 -24.79 25.96 -17.60
N ALA A 31 -25.30 26.84 -16.73
CA ALA A 31 -24.71 27.08 -15.42
C ALA A 31 -24.49 25.75 -14.65
N ALA A 32 -25.34 24.75 -14.91
CA ALA A 32 -25.19 23.40 -14.40
C ALA A 32 -23.88 22.71 -14.85
N ASP A 33 -23.56 22.76 -16.15
CA ASP A 33 -22.36 22.13 -16.72
C ASP A 33 -21.09 22.85 -16.25
N SER A 34 -21.13 24.17 -16.10
CA SER A 34 -20.01 24.96 -15.58
C SER A 34 -19.65 24.57 -14.13
N HIS A 35 -20.66 24.47 -13.26
CA HIS A 35 -20.45 24.02 -11.87
C HIS A 35 -20.04 22.54 -11.80
N PHE A 36 -20.49 21.71 -12.74
CA PHE A 36 -20.05 20.31 -12.82
C PHE A 36 -18.55 20.21 -13.11
N GLU A 37 -18.04 20.95 -14.10
CA GLU A 37 -16.61 21.00 -14.41
C GLU A 37 -15.79 21.61 -13.26
N GLU A 38 -16.33 22.61 -12.55
CA GLU A 38 -15.73 23.16 -11.33
C GLU A 38 -15.60 22.08 -10.24
N GLY A 39 -16.64 21.27 -10.03
CA GLY A 39 -16.62 20.15 -9.09
C GLY A 39 -15.56 19.11 -9.44
N LEU A 40 -15.42 18.74 -10.72
CA LEU A 40 -14.37 17.84 -11.20
C LEU A 40 -12.96 18.43 -10.97
N ALA A 41 -12.79 19.74 -11.18
CA ALA A 41 -11.52 20.42 -10.93
C ALA A 41 -11.14 20.43 -9.44
N LYS A 42 -12.12 20.66 -8.55
CA LYS A 42 -11.91 20.59 -7.09
C LYS A 42 -11.63 19.17 -6.60
N MET A 43 -12.31 18.17 -7.16
CA MET A 43 -12.01 16.75 -6.93
C MET A 43 -10.55 16.41 -7.26
N LYS A 44 -10.04 16.87 -8.41
CA LYS A 44 -8.63 16.67 -8.80
C LYS A 44 -7.65 17.32 -7.83
N ARG A 45 -8.06 18.41 -7.18
CA ARG A 45 -7.29 19.10 -6.12
C ARG A 45 -7.45 18.47 -4.73
N LYS A 46 -8.24 17.40 -4.60
CA LYS A 46 -8.64 16.76 -3.33
C LYS A 46 -9.42 17.69 -2.38
N ASP A 47 -9.99 18.76 -2.90
CA ASP A 47 -10.92 19.64 -2.17
C ASP A 47 -12.33 19.03 -2.26
N PHE A 48 -12.60 18.05 -1.39
CA PHE A 48 -13.85 17.29 -1.42
C PHE A 48 -15.05 18.11 -0.96
N ASP A 49 -14.87 18.99 0.02
CA ASP A 49 -15.95 19.85 0.53
C ASP A 49 -16.35 20.88 -0.53
N GLY A 50 -15.38 21.55 -1.17
CA GLY A 50 -15.65 22.46 -2.26
C GLY A 50 -16.24 21.77 -3.50
N ALA A 51 -15.88 20.51 -3.74
CA ALA A 51 -16.47 19.69 -4.80
C ALA A 51 -17.94 19.32 -4.50
N ILE A 52 -18.27 18.98 -3.25
CA ILE A 52 -19.65 18.73 -2.81
C ILE A 52 -20.54 19.95 -3.10
N ASP A 53 -20.06 21.15 -2.79
CA ASP A 53 -20.78 22.39 -3.05
C ASP A 53 -21.00 22.60 -4.56
N ALA A 54 -19.95 22.45 -5.36
CA ALA A 54 -20.01 22.64 -6.82
C ALA A 54 -20.97 21.64 -7.49
N PHE A 55 -20.93 20.35 -7.14
CA PHE A 55 -21.88 19.36 -7.66
C PHE A 55 -23.32 19.63 -7.18
N SER A 56 -23.50 20.13 -5.96
CA SER A 56 -24.82 20.52 -5.46
C SER A 56 -25.38 21.71 -6.24
N GLN A 57 -24.54 22.71 -6.58
CA GLN A 57 -24.93 23.82 -7.45
C GLN A 57 -25.25 23.34 -8.87
N ALA A 58 -24.47 22.41 -9.42
CA ALA A 58 -24.74 21.83 -10.73
C ALA A 58 -26.14 21.19 -10.79
N ILE A 59 -26.54 20.46 -9.74
CA ILE A 59 -27.89 19.88 -9.61
C ILE A 59 -28.96 20.96 -9.45
N TYR A 60 -28.68 22.02 -8.69
CA TYR A 60 -29.63 23.12 -8.46
C TYR A 60 -29.97 23.88 -9.75
N PHE A 61 -28.96 24.20 -10.56
CA PHE A 61 -29.16 24.89 -11.85
C PHE A 61 -29.61 23.96 -12.98
N ALA A 62 -29.56 22.64 -12.78
CA ALA A 62 -30.06 21.68 -13.75
C ALA A 62 -31.59 21.78 -13.89
N ARG A 63 -32.07 21.75 -15.13
CA ARG A 63 -33.51 21.75 -15.41
C ARG A 63 -34.17 20.54 -14.75
N ASN A 64 -35.15 20.78 -13.90
CA ASN A 64 -35.86 19.75 -13.12
C ASN A 64 -34.95 18.89 -12.22
N GLY A 65 -33.75 19.37 -11.87
CA GLY A 65 -32.78 18.61 -11.08
C GLY A 65 -32.26 17.34 -11.78
N TYR A 66 -32.41 17.25 -13.10
CA TYR A 66 -31.93 16.12 -13.89
C TYR A 66 -30.44 16.34 -14.24
N HIS A 67 -29.57 15.68 -13.48
CA HIS A 67 -28.12 15.68 -13.72
C HIS A 67 -27.48 14.43 -13.10
N PRO A 68 -27.63 13.25 -13.74
CA PRO A 68 -27.16 11.97 -13.17
C PRO A 68 -25.66 11.95 -12.88
N GLN A 69 -24.84 12.65 -13.68
CA GLN A 69 -23.39 12.75 -13.50
C GLN A 69 -23.04 13.47 -12.20
N SER A 70 -23.65 14.63 -11.95
CA SER A 70 -23.44 15.39 -10.72
C SER A 70 -23.91 14.60 -9.50
N HIS A 71 -25.03 13.88 -9.58
CA HIS A 71 -25.46 12.97 -8.51
C HIS A 71 -24.47 11.83 -8.24
N TYR A 72 -23.88 11.25 -9.29
CA TYR A 72 -22.86 10.21 -9.15
C TYR A 72 -21.62 10.74 -8.43
N TRP A 73 -21.02 11.83 -8.95
CA TRP A 73 -19.81 12.40 -8.37
C TRP A 73 -20.02 12.99 -6.97
N LEU A 74 -21.18 13.58 -6.70
CA LEU A 74 -21.59 13.98 -5.35
C LEU A 74 -21.63 12.78 -4.41
N GLY A 75 -22.17 11.65 -4.87
CA GLY A 75 -22.18 10.39 -4.13
C GLY A 75 -20.76 9.89 -3.79
N ILE A 76 -19.83 9.96 -4.75
CA ILE A 76 -18.41 9.62 -4.54
C ILE A 76 -17.75 10.57 -3.52
N CYS A 77 -18.00 11.88 -3.59
CA CYS A 77 -17.47 12.83 -2.60
C CYS A 77 -18.00 12.54 -1.19
N TYR A 78 -19.28 12.23 -1.06
CA TYR A 78 -19.86 11.82 0.23
C TYR A 78 -19.29 10.49 0.72
N MET A 79 -18.98 9.55 -0.18
CA MET A 79 -18.33 8.29 0.18
C MET A 79 -16.92 8.50 0.75
N ILE A 80 -16.15 9.42 0.15
CA ILE A 80 -14.80 9.80 0.58
C ILE A 80 -14.83 10.52 1.93
N THR A 81 -15.78 11.43 2.13
CA THR A 81 -15.97 12.18 3.39
C THR A 81 -16.71 11.37 4.47
N LEU A 82 -16.92 10.07 4.26
CA LEU A 82 -17.57 9.13 5.19
C LEU A 82 -19.03 9.50 5.56
N GLN A 83 -19.72 10.23 4.68
CA GLN A 83 -21.13 10.58 4.80
C GLN A 83 -22.02 9.54 4.09
N ASP A 84 -21.93 8.29 4.51
CA ASP A 84 -22.41 7.09 3.81
C ASP A 84 -23.90 7.14 3.44
N LYS A 85 -24.74 7.66 4.33
CA LYS A 85 -26.19 7.82 4.06
C LYS A 85 -26.46 8.76 2.90
N LYS A 86 -25.75 9.90 2.84
CA LYS A 86 -25.88 10.88 1.75
C LYS A 86 -25.28 10.34 0.46
N ALA A 87 -24.19 9.57 0.56
CA ALA A 87 -23.55 8.91 -0.56
C ALA A 87 -24.52 7.94 -1.26
N ILE A 88 -25.11 7.00 -0.51
CA ILE A 88 -26.08 6.04 -1.05
C ILE A 88 -27.25 6.75 -1.72
N LEU A 89 -27.84 7.76 -1.06
CA LEU A 89 -28.97 8.51 -1.62
C LEU A 89 -28.62 9.23 -2.93
N SER A 90 -27.42 9.80 -3.02
CA SER A 90 -26.96 10.49 -4.23
C SER A 90 -26.69 9.51 -5.37
N LEU A 91 -26.07 8.36 -5.07
CA LEU A 91 -25.82 7.30 -6.05
C LEU A 91 -27.12 6.64 -6.54
N GLN A 92 -28.11 6.45 -5.66
CA GLN A 92 -29.43 5.95 -6.05
C GLN A 92 -30.13 6.92 -7.02
N LYS A 93 -30.08 8.23 -6.76
CA LYS A 93 -30.60 9.25 -7.69
C LYS A 93 -29.88 9.22 -9.02
N ALA A 94 -28.56 9.03 -9.03
CA ALA A 94 -27.79 8.91 -10.27
C ALA A 94 -28.27 7.72 -11.12
N VAL A 95 -28.46 6.55 -10.51
CA VAL A 95 -28.97 5.35 -11.20
C VAL A 95 -30.42 5.53 -11.67
N GLN A 96 -31.27 6.19 -10.88
CA GLN A 96 -32.67 6.44 -11.26
C GLN A 96 -32.81 7.39 -12.45
N GLN A 97 -31.93 8.40 -12.55
CA GLN A 97 -31.93 9.38 -13.64
C GLN A 97 -31.18 8.88 -14.87
N SER A 98 -30.23 7.94 -14.71
CA SER A 98 -29.44 7.44 -15.83
C SER A 98 -30.27 6.57 -16.77
N VAL A 99 -30.21 6.88 -18.06
CA VAL A 99 -30.78 6.03 -19.13
C VAL A 99 -29.84 4.85 -19.43
N GLU A 100 -28.54 5.07 -19.29
CA GLU A 100 -27.52 4.05 -19.52
C GLU A 100 -27.21 3.27 -18.22
N PRO A 101 -26.87 1.97 -18.33
CA PRO A 101 -26.42 1.19 -17.18
C PRO A 101 -25.19 1.84 -16.53
N LEU A 102 -25.28 2.12 -15.23
CA LEU A 102 -24.21 2.73 -14.44
C LEU A 102 -23.68 1.71 -13.41
N PRO A 103 -22.88 0.71 -13.83
CA PRO A 103 -22.37 -0.32 -12.93
C PRO A 103 -21.51 0.27 -11.81
N ASP A 104 -20.75 1.34 -12.07
CA ASP A 104 -19.87 1.96 -11.08
C ASP A 104 -20.62 2.53 -9.87
N ALA A 105 -21.85 3.03 -10.07
CA ALA A 105 -22.69 3.49 -8.97
C ALA A 105 -23.14 2.33 -8.08
N TRP A 106 -23.49 1.18 -8.66
CA TRP A 106 -23.82 -0.03 -7.91
C TRP A 106 -22.62 -0.60 -7.17
N VAL A 107 -21.43 -0.53 -7.77
CA VAL A 107 -20.18 -0.91 -7.10
C VAL A 107 -19.91 0.00 -5.90
N ALA A 108 -19.97 1.32 -6.07
CA ALA A 108 -19.75 2.27 -4.98
C ALA A 108 -20.78 2.07 -3.84
N MET A 109 -22.06 1.84 -4.17
CA MET A 109 -23.07 1.50 -3.16
C MET A 109 -22.76 0.18 -2.46
N ALA A 110 -22.28 -0.85 -3.17
CA ALA A 110 -21.88 -2.11 -2.55
C ALA A 110 -20.73 -1.92 -1.57
N GLU A 111 -19.70 -1.15 -1.93
CA GLU A 111 -18.55 -0.84 -1.05
C GLU A 111 -18.99 -0.12 0.22
N ILE A 112 -19.86 0.88 0.10
CA ILE A 112 -20.42 1.60 1.26
C ILE A 112 -21.20 0.66 2.17
N ASN A 113 -22.03 -0.23 1.60
CA ASN A 113 -22.81 -1.17 2.41
C ASN A 113 -21.92 -2.23 3.08
N ILE A 114 -20.87 -2.72 2.41
CA ILE A 114 -19.86 -3.61 3.00
C ILE A 114 -19.18 -2.92 4.18
N ARG A 115 -18.77 -1.64 4.02
CA ARG A 115 -18.16 -0.84 5.09
C ARG A 115 -19.10 -0.66 6.29
N ASN A 116 -20.40 -0.51 6.05
CA ASN A 116 -21.41 -0.39 7.10
C ASN A 116 -21.87 -1.74 7.68
N HIS A 117 -21.26 -2.86 7.26
CA HIS A 117 -21.66 -4.22 7.62
C HIS A 117 -23.12 -4.58 7.24
N ASP A 118 -23.73 -3.85 6.29
CA ASP A 118 -25.01 -4.22 5.70
C ASP A 118 -24.80 -5.18 4.53
N PHE A 119 -24.55 -6.44 4.87
CA PHE A 119 -24.26 -7.49 3.90
C PHE A 119 -25.46 -7.84 3.01
N VAL A 120 -26.68 -7.56 3.47
CA VAL A 120 -27.91 -7.83 2.72
C VAL A 120 -28.02 -6.86 1.55
N GLU A 121 -27.90 -5.56 1.81
CA GLU A 121 -27.94 -4.55 0.77
C GLU A 121 -26.69 -4.60 -0.13
N ALA A 122 -25.51 -4.89 0.44
CA ALA A 122 -24.28 -5.09 -0.34
C ALA A 122 -24.46 -6.17 -1.41
N ARG A 123 -25.01 -7.34 -1.04
CA ARG A 123 -25.23 -8.45 -1.98
C ARG A 123 -26.24 -8.10 -3.07
N LYS A 124 -27.28 -7.32 -2.75
CA LYS A 124 -28.23 -6.78 -3.75
C LYS A 124 -27.52 -5.86 -4.71
N CYS A 125 -26.71 -4.93 -4.20
CA CYS A 125 -25.93 -4.00 -5.03
C CYS A 125 -24.94 -4.74 -5.94
N ILE A 126 -24.25 -5.78 -5.45
CA ILE A 126 -23.35 -6.61 -6.29
C ILE A 126 -24.14 -7.33 -7.39
N SER A 127 -25.32 -7.86 -7.07
CA SER A 127 -26.18 -8.53 -8.05
C SER A 127 -26.67 -7.56 -9.12
N SER A 128 -27.08 -6.35 -8.72
CA SER A 128 -27.43 -5.26 -9.63
C SER A 128 -26.25 -4.82 -10.48
N ALA A 129 -25.04 -4.73 -9.91
CA ALA A 129 -23.82 -4.39 -10.66
C ALA A 129 -23.56 -5.42 -11.77
N MET A 130 -23.67 -6.71 -11.47
CA MET A 130 -23.55 -7.80 -12.45
C MET A 130 -24.60 -7.69 -13.56
N MET A 131 -25.86 -7.40 -13.22
CA MET A 131 -26.94 -7.20 -14.20
C MET A 131 -26.69 -5.98 -15.10
N ASN A 132 -26.07 -4.93 -14.55
CA ASN A 132 -25.71 -3.70 -15.26
C ASN A 132 -24.36 -3.79 -15.98
N ARG A 133 -23.88 -5.00 -16.31
CA ARG A 133 -22.66 -5.27 -17.08
C ARG A 133 -21.36 -4.81 -16.41
N ALA A 134 -21.31 -4.76 -15.08
CA ALA A 134 -20.05 -4.62 -14.36
C ALA A 134 -19.11 -5.80 -14.69
N SER A 135 -17.79 -5.54 -14.69
CA SER A 135 -16.81 -6.60 -14.92
C SER A 135 -16.96 -7.73 -13.91
N SER A 136 -16.87 -8.98 -14.41
CA SER A 136 -16.90 -10.20 -13.60
C SER A 136 -15.80 -10.21 -12.52
N GLU A 137 -14.63 -9.66 -12.86
CA GLU A 137 -13.47 -9.53 -11.95
C GLU A 137 -13.82 -8.60 -10.79
N ARG A 138 -14.39 -7.43 -11.10
CA ARG A 138 -14.78 -6.42 -10.11
C ARG A 138 -15.89 -6.91 -9.20
N CYS A 139 -16.86 -7.64 -9.74
CA CYS A 139 -17.91 -8.23 -8.91
C CYS A 139 -17.36 -9.37 -8.02
N SER A 140 -16.37 -10.12 -8.50
CA SER A 140 -15.67 -11.12 -7.68
C SER A 140 -14.88 -10.45 -6.55
N TYR A 141 -14.22 -9.32 -6.83
CA TYR A 141 -13.52 -8.52 -5.84
C TYR A 141 -14.46 -8.03 -4.73
N LEU A 142 -15.63 -7.47 -5.08
CA LEU A 142 -16.63 -7.04 -4.09
C LEU A 142 -17.16 -8.18 -3.22
N ARG A 143 -17.34 -9.37 -3.81
CA ARG A 143 -17.69 -10.58 -3.02
C ARG A 143 -16.57 -10.96 -2.07
N GLY A 144 -15.31 -10.83 -2.51
CA GLY A 144 -14.13 -11.01 -1.65
C GLY A 144 -14.12 -10.04 -0.47
N LEU A 145 -14.36 -8.75 -0.72
CA LEU A 145 -14.46 -7.71 0.32
C LEU A 145 -15.57 -8.00 1.33
N MET A 146 -16.75 -8.38 0.82
CA MET A 146 -17.90 -8.76 1.66
C MET A 146 -17.55 -9.96 2.54
N SER A 147 -17.00 -11.04 1.97
CA SER A 147 -16.60 -12.23 2.72
C SER A 147 -15.46 -11.96 3.72
N ASP A 148 -14.52 -11.06 3.40
CA ASP A 148 -13.45 -10.67 4.34
C ASP A 148 -14.03 -9.88 5.54
N ALA A 149 -15.00 -9.00 5.29
CA ALA A 149 -15.71 -8.26 6.33
C ALA A 149 -16.62 -9.16 7.20
N GLU A 150 -17.12 -10.26 6.65
CA GLU A 150 -17.83 -11.32 7.39
C GLU A 150 -16.89 -12.24 8.19
N GLY A 151 -15.57 -12.15 7.99
CA GLY A 151 -14.57 -13.02 8.62
C GLY A 151 -14.35 -14.35 7.92
N GLN A 152 -14.96 -14.58 6.76
CA GLN A 152 -14.83 -15.81 5.96
C GLN A 152 -13.60 -15.76 5.06
N TYR A 153 -12.40 -15.78 5.66
CA TYR A 153 -11.14 -15.52 4.95
C TYR A 153 -10.82 -16.51 3.82
N ALA A 154 -11.20 -17.79 3.97
CA ALA A 154 -10.99 -18.80 2.93
C ALA A 154 -11.84 -18.53 1.67
N VAL A 155 -13.09 -18.13 1.87
CA VAL A 155 -14.02 -17.78 0.80
C VAL A 155 -13.57 -16.47 0.14
N ALA A 156 -13.19 -15.48 0.95
CA ALA A 156 -12.64 -14.21 0.48
C ALA A 156 -11.40 -14.41 -0.41
N ALA A 157 -10.43 -15.22 0.04
CA ALA A 157 -9.23 -15.54 -0.73
C ALA A 157 -9.55 -16.17 -2.10
N THR A 158 -10.57 -17.03 -2.16
CA THR A 158 -11.02 -17.65 -3.42
C THR A 158 -11.63 -16.61 -4.37
N HIS A 159 -12.42 -15.68 -3.84
CA HIS A 159 -13.01 -14.59 -4.60
C HIS A 159 -11.97 -13.58 -5.11
N TYR A 160 -10.98 -13.22 -4.28
CA TYR A 160 -9.87 -12.37 -4.72
C TYR A 160 -9.01 -13.04 -5.78
N LYS A 161 -8.69 -14.33 -5.63
CA LYS A 161 -7.97 -15.08 -6.67
C LYS A 161 -8.75 -15.13 -7.98
N ARG A 162 -10.08 -15.26 -7.92
CA ARG A 162 -10.94 -15.19 -9.10
C ARG A 162 -10.96 -13.81 -9.74
N ALA A 163 -10.91 -12.75 -8.95
CA ALA A 163 -10.84 -11.38 -9.43
C ALA A 163 -9.51 -11.08 -10.12
N LEU A 164 -8.40 -11.63 -9.61
CA LEU A 164 -7.06 -11.49 -10.22
C LEU A 164 -6.92 -12.25 -11.55
N GLY A 165 -7.71 -13.31 -11.75
CA GLY A 165 -7.70 -14.07 -13.01
C GLY A 165 -6.36 -14.77 -13.27
N LYS A 166 -5.90 -14.70 -14.53
CA LYS A 166 -4.67 -15.38 -14.97
C LYS A 166 -3.43 -14.50 -14.74
N VAL A 167 -2.31 -15.16 -14.42
CA VAL A 167 -0.99 -14.52 -14.27
C VAL A 167 -0.49 -14.05 -15.65
N PRO A 168 0.20 -12.88 -15.76
CA PRO A 168 0.65 -11.99 -14.70
C PRO A 168 -0.46 -11.11 -14.12
N TRP A 169 -0.49 -10.99 -12.80
CA TRP A 169 -1.44 -10.13 -12.10
C TRP A 169 -0.97 -8.68 -12.09
N THR A 170 -1.89 -7.75 -12.38
CA THR A 170 -1.63 -6.30 -12.44
C THR A 170 -2.32 -5.52 -11.33
N TRP A 171 -3.39 -6.08 -10.73
CA TRP A 171 -4.18 -5.39 -9.71
C TRP A 171 -3.60 -5.60 -8.30
N THR A 172 -2.72 -4.69 -7.88
CA THR A 172 -1.99 -4.74 -6.61
C THR A 172 -2.90 -4.78 -5.39
N ASP A 173 -3.89 -3.88 -5.32
CA ASP A 173 -4.82 -3.84 -4.17
C ASP A 173 -5.51 -5.18 -3.94
N CYS A 174 -5.99 -5.81 -5.02
CA CYS A 174 -6.64 -7.12 -4.93
C CYS A 174 -5.65 -8.22 -4.54
N TRP A 175 -4.41 -8.14 -5.02
CA TRP A 175 -3.35 -9.08 -4.67
C TRP A 175 -2.92 -8.95 -3.20
N MET A 176 -2.79 -7.72 -2.70
CA MET A 176 -2.56 -7.42 -1.28
C MET A 176 -3.69 -7.98 -0.42
N LYS A 177 -4.96 -7.76 -0.79
CA LYS A 177 -6.11 -8.33 -0.07
C LYS A 177 -6.11 -9.85 -0.06
N TYR A 178 -5.72 -10.48 -1.17
CA TYR A 178 -5.54 -11.93 -1.23
C TYR A 178 -4.46 -12.42 -0.25
N ALA A 179 -3.29 -11.78 -0.23
CA ALA A 179 -2.20 -12.12 0.68
C ALA A 179 -2.56 -11.87 2.15
N GLU A 180 -3.25 -10.76 2.45
CA GLU A 180 -3.80 -10.47 3.78
C GLU A 180 -4.77 -11.57 4.25
N CYS A 181 -5.65 -12.07 3.37
CA CYS A 181 -6.51 -13.21 3.73
C CYS A 181 -5.70 -14.46 4.07
N LEU A 182 -4.61 -14.73 3.36
CA LEU A 182 -3.71 -15.84 3.70
C LEU A 182 -3.07 -15.66 5.08
N MET A 183 -2.67 -14.43 5.43
CA MET A 183 -2.19 -14.09 6.78
C MET A 183 -3.25 -14.34 7.85
N LYS A 184 -4.50 -13.88 7.63
CA LYS A 184 -5.61 -14.10 8.57
C LYS A 184 -5.95 -15.58 8.73
N MET A 185 -5.72 -16.38 7.68
CA MET A 185 -5.82 -17.85 7.72
C MET A 185 -4.61 -18.54 8.35
N LYS A 186 -3.60 -17.79 8.83
CA LYS A 186 -2.33 -18.29 9.38
C LYS A 186 -1.50 -19.10 8.38
N ARG A 187 -1.74 -18.92 7.07
CA ARG A 187 -0.94 -19.52 5.99
C ARG A 187 0.26 -18.64 5.68
N TRP A 188 1.15 -18.51 6.67
CA TRP A 188 2.25 -17.52 6.66
C TRP A 188 3.21 -17.70 5.48
N ALA A 189 3.62 -18.94 5.19
CA ALA A 189 4.54 -19.22 4.08
C ALA A 189 3.94 -18.87 2.71
N ASP A 190 2.67 -19.19 2.50
CA ASP A 190 1.96 -18.83 1.27
C ASP A 190 1.83 -17.30 1.14
N ALA A 191 1.52 -16.62 2.24
CA ALA A 191 1.42 -15.16 2.27
C ALA A 191 2.77 -14.50 1.91
N ILE A 192 3.88 -14.95 2.51
CA ILE A 192 5.23 -14.46 2.19
C ILE A 192 5.53 -14.65 0.70
N HIS A 193 5.25 -15.83 0.15
CA HIS A 193 5.46 -16.08 -1.28
C HIS A 193 4.65 -15.11 -2.17
N GLN A 194 3.41 -14.78 -1.78
CA GLN A 194 2.62 -13.79 -2.54
C GLN A 194 3.19 -12.39 -2.42
N PHE A 195 3.60 -11.95 -1.23
CA PHE A 195 4.22 -10.63 -1.04
C PHE A 195 5.55 -10.50 -1.77
N GLU A 196 6.40 -11.53 -1.71
CA GLU A 196 7.65 -11.55 -2.47
C GLU A 196 7.36 -11.52 -3.98
N ALA A 197 6.36 -12.25 -4.47
CA ALA A 197 5.97 -12.19 -5.88
C ALA A 197 5.46 -10.79 -6.31
N ILE A 198 4.77 -10.05 -5.43
CA ILE A 198 4.41 -8.64 -5.68
C ILE A 198 5.66 -7.78 -5.85
N LEU A 199 6.66 -7.94 -4.98
CA LEU A 199 7.91 -7.16 -5.01
C LEU A 199 8.76 -7.42 -6.27
N HIS A 200 8.70 -8.62 -6.85
CA HIS A 200 9.43 -8.96 -8.08
C HIS A 200 8.72 -8.49 -9.35
N SER A 201 7.47 -8.04 -9.26
CA SER A 201 6.72 -7.54 -10.41
C SER A 201 7.12 -6.08 -10.69
N GLU A 202 8.17 -5.90 -11.52
CA GLU A 202 8.76 -4.59 -11.87
C GLU A 202 7.75 -3.53 -12.38
N SER A 203 6.61 -3.96 -12.92
CA SER A 203 5.58 -3.07 -13.47
C SER A 203 4.71 -2.36 -12.42
N ILE A 204 4.84 -2.70 -11.13
CA ILE A 204 3.83 -2.39 -10.10
C ILE A 204 4.30 -1.29 -9.10
N LEU A 205 5.50 -0.74 -9.26
CA LEU A 205 6.20 0.00 -8.20
C LEU A 205 6.13 1.54 -8.29
N LYS A 206 5.12 2.12 -8.94
CA LYS A 206 4.89 3.58 -8.90
C LYS A 206 3.72 3.93 -7.98
N GLY A 207 4.02 4.18 -6.71
CA GLY A 207 3.07 4.79 -5.76
C GLY A 207 2.43 3.85 -4.73
N GLU A 208 2.78 2.57 -4.72
CA GLU A 208 2.28 1.59 -3.75
C GLU A 208 3.06 1.65 -2.41
N PRO A 209 2.42 1.35 -1.26
CA PRO A 209 3.05 1.40 0.05
C PRO A 209 3.96 0.18 0.25
N LEU A 210 5.17 0.25 -0.33
CA LEU A 210 6.21 -0.79 -0.15
C LEU A 210 6.53 -1.02 1.33
N ASP A 211 6.45 0.04 2.14
CA ASP A 211 6.56 -0.02 3.59
C ASP A 211 5.58 -1.03 4.19
N ARG A 212 4.32 -1.03 3.72
CA ARG A 212 3.29 -1.96 4.18
C ARG A 212 3.63 -3.41 3.81
N ILE A 213 4.10 -3.66 2.58
CA ILE A 213 4.44 -5.01 2.12
C ILE A 213 5.56 -5.58 2.99
N TYR A 214 6.64 -4.82 3.20
CA TYR A 214 7.74 -5.25 4.06
C TYR A 214 7.31 -5.42 5.53
N HIS A 215 6.41 -4.56 6.03
CA HIS A 215 5.82 -4.74 7.35
C HIS A 215 5.08 -6.07 7.46
N ASP A 216 4.21 -6.39 6.51
CA ASP A 216 3.37 -7.59 6.52
C ASP A 216 4.19 -8.87 6.34
N ILE A 217 5.25 -8.84 5.51
CA ILE A 217 6.25 -9.93 5.45
C ILE A 217 6.92 -10.13 6.81
N GLY A 218 7.31 -9.04 7.48
CA GLY A 218 7.95 -9.12 8.80
C GLY A 218 7.04 -9.78 9.85
N VAL A 219 5.75 -9.42 9.85
CA VAL A 219 4.73 -10.06 10.70
C VAL A 219 4.60 -11.56 10.40
N CYS A 220 4.57 -11.94 9.11
CA CYS A 220 4.51 -13.35 8.72
C CYS A 220 5.74 -14.14 9.16
N ARG A 221 6.94 -13.58 8.98
CA ARG A 221 8.21 -14.21 9.35
C ARG A 221 8.32 -14.40 10.86
N LEU A 222 7.90 -13.40 11.64
CA LEU A 222 7.79 -13.53 13.09
C LEU A 222 6.88 -14.69 13.49
N ALA A 223 5.71 -14.83 12.84
CA ALA A 223 4.75 -15.89 13.15
C ALA A 223 5.27 -17.31 12.81
N ILE A 224 6.25 -17.43 11.91
CA ILE A 224 6.95 -18.68 11.59
C ILE A 224 8.10 -18.94 12.59
N GLY A 225 8.53 -17.92 13.35
CA GLY A 225 9.67 -17.98 14.26
C GLY A 225 10.98 -17.46 13.66
N ASP A 226 10.95 -16.90 12.44
CA ASP A 226 12.10 -16.22 11.83
C ASP A 226 12.19 -14.78 12.35
N HIS A 227 12.73 -14.63 13.56
CA HIS A 227 12.88 -13.32 14.22
C HIS A 227 13.84 -12.41 13.43
N GLN A 228 14.93 -12.96 12.88
CA GLN A 228 15.89 -12.18 12.11
C GLN A 228 15.26 -11.62 10.84
N GLY A 229 14.60 -12.48 10.06
CA GLY A 229 13.93 -12.04 8.85
C GLY A 229 12.80 -11.06 9.14
N ALA A 230 12.14 -11.15 10.30
CA ALA A 230 11.17 -10.14 10.72
C ALA A 230 11.82 -8.77 10.91
N ILE A 231 12.91 -8.71 11.68
CA ILE A 231 13.68 -7.48 11.94
C ILE A 231 14.20 -6.86 10.63
N ASP A 232 14.80 -7.67 9.75
CA ASP A 232 15.34 -7.19 8.48
C ASP A 232 14.26 -6.57 7.59
N ASN A 233 13.07 -7.19 7.52
CA ASN A 233 11.95 -6.66 6.74
C ASN A 233 11.33 -5.40 7.39
N TRP A 234 11.25 -5.35 8.72
CA TRP A 234 10.80 -4.13 9.41
C TRP A 234 11.75 -2.96 9.24
N PHE A 235 13.07 -3.16 9.25
CA PHE A 235 14.00 -2.08 8.91
C PHE A 235 13.88 -1.65 7.46
N ARG A 236 13.70 -2.58 6.51
CA ARG A 236 13.38 -2.22 5.12
C ARG A 236 12.09 -1.41 5.01
N SER A 237 11.06 -1.76 5.77
CA SER A 237 9.82 -0.98 5.85
C SER A 237 10.08 0.45 6.31
N LEU A 238 10.90 0.63 7.36
CA LEU A 238 11.30 1.94 7.87
C LEU A 238 12.19 2.74 6.91
N ASP A 239 12.94 2.09 6.02
CA ASP A 239 13.72 2.78 4.99
C ASP A 239 12.81 3.50 3.97
N TYR A 240 11.62 2.94 3.70
CA TYR A 240 10.58 3.59 2.87
C TYR A 240 9.72 4.57 3.66
N ASN A 241 9.28 4.19 4.86
CA ASN A 241 8.43 5.01 5.72
C ASN A 241 8.95 5.03 7.16
N LYS A 242 9.81 6.02 7.45
CA LYS A 242 10.42 6.22 8.77
C LYS A 242 9.41 6.54 9.88
N GLU A 243 8.24 7.05 9.49
CA GLU A 243 7.20 7.53 10.40
C GLU A 243 6.11 6.48 10.65
N ASN A 244 6.32 5.22 10.28
CA ASN A 244 5.35 4.15 10.56
C ASN A 244 5.43 3.72 12.05
N PRO A 245 4.47 4.13 12.92
CA PRO A 245 4.53 3.80 14.34
C PRO A 245 4.34 2.30 14.60
N GLU A 246 3.59 1.59 13.74
CA GLU A 246 3.32 0.17 13.94
C GLU A 246 4.61 -0.65 13.89
N VAL A 247 5.50 -0.35 12.95
CA VAL A 247 6.79 -1.05 12.83
C VAL A 247 7.67 -0.83 14.07
N TRP A 248 7.72 0.39 14.60
CA TRP A 248 8.46 0.69 15.84
C TRP A 248 7.91 -0.06 17.05
N LEU A 249 6.58 -0.18 17.14
CA LEU A 249 5.93 -0.95 18.19
C LEU A 249 6.28 -2.44 18.09
N GLN A 250 6.19 -3.02 16.88
CA GLN A 250 6.51 -4.43 16.64
C GLN A 250 7.98 -4.75 16.96
N LEU A 251 8.91 -3.88 16.58
CA LEU A 251 10.32 -3.99 16.96
C LEU A 251 10.50 -3.95 18.48
N GLY A 252 9.89 -2.97 19.17
CA GLY A 252 9.97 -2.86 20.63
C GLY A 252 9.46 -4.11 21.35
N MET A 253 8.32 -4.65 20.90
CA MET A 253 7.73 -5.88 21.44
C MET A 253 8.62 -7.11 21.20
N LEU A 254 9.22 -7.23 20.02
CA LEU A 254 10.14 -8.33 19.70
C LEU A 254 11.40 -8.27 20.57
N PHE A 255 12.04 -7.10 20.67
CA PHE A 255 13.24 -6.95 21.49
C PHE A 255 12.96 -7.15 22.99
N GLU A 256 11.77 -6.78 23.46
CA GLU A 256 11.35 -7.08 24.83
C GLU A 256 11.19 -8.59 25.05
N ALA A 257 10.55 -9.30 24.10
CA ALA A 257 10.39 -10.75 24.16
C ALA A 257 11.74 -11.49 24.16
N GLU A 258 12.74 -10.95 23.44
CA GLU A 258 14.12 -11.45 23.42
C GLU A 258 14.97 -10.97 24.62
N LYS A 259 14.39 -10.25 25.58
CA LYS A 259 15.06 -9.69 26.78
C LYS A 259 16.15 -8.65 26.48
N HIS A 260 16.14 -8.08 25.28
CA HIS A 260 16.98 -6.94 24.90
C HIS A 260 16.34 -5.62 25.35
N TYR A 261 16.24 -5.44 26.67
CA TYR A 261 15.48 -4.36 27.31
C TYR A 261 15.93 -2.95 26.91
N SER A 262 17.23 -2.70 26.75
CA SER A 262 17.76 -1.39 26.33
C SER A 262 17.31 -1.02 24.91
N SER A 263 17.39 -1.96 23.98
CA SER A 263 16.89 -1.81 22.61
C SER A 263 15.36 -1.66 22.59
N ALA A 264 14.64 -2.46 23.36
CA ALA A 264 13.18 -2.37 23.47
C ALA A 264 12.72 -0.98 23.90
N VAL A 265 13.33 -0.41 24.95
CA VAL A 265 13.04 0.96 25.42
C VAL A 265 13.32 2.00 24.33
N LYS A 266 14.41 1.85 23.57
CA LYS A 266 14.74 2.76 22.46
C LYS A 266 13.61 2.78 21.41
N TYR A 267 13.16 1.61 20.94
CA TYR A 267 12.13 1.53 19.90
C TYR A 267 10.74 1.93 20.41
N TYR A 268 10.41 1.59 21.65
CA TYR A 268 9.20 2.07 22.31
C TYR A 268 9.15 3.60 22.46
N LYS A 269 10.30 4.25 22.71
CA LYS A 269 10.40 5.72 22.73
C LYS A 269 10.15 6.34 21.35
N GLU A 270 10.65 5.74 20.27
CA GLU A 270 10.35 6.19 18.90
C GLU A 270 8.86 6.06 18.57
N PHE A 271 8.22 4.93 18.94
CA PHE A 271 6.77 4.79 18.84
C PHE A 271 6.03 5.91 19.58
N ALA A 272 6.38 6.16 20.84
CA ALA A 272 5.75 7.19 21.65
C ALA A 272 5.99 8.63 21.13
N ARG A 273 7.10 8.86 20.42
CA ARG A 273 7.44 10.16 19.78
C ARG A 273 6.58 10.43 18.55
N LEU A 274 6.26 9.40 17.77
CA LEU A 274 5.45 9.53 16.55
C LEU A 274 3.96 9.66 16.84
N MET A 275 3.49 9.15 17.98
CA MET A 275 2.08 9.26 18.35
C MET A 275 1.77 10.68 18.88
N PRO A 276 0.65 11.31 18.45
CA PRO A 276 0.24 12.59 18.99
C PRO A 276 0.05 12.54 20.51
N PRO A 277 0.39 13.61 21.27
CA PRO A 277 0.21 13.63 22.72
C PRO A 277 -1.22 13.34 23.18
N ASP A 278 -2.22 13.84 22.43
CA ASP A 278 -3.66 13.64 22.67
C ASP A 278 -4.20 12.35 22.04
N SER A 279 -3.32 11.45 21.59
CA SER A 279 -3.73 10.17 21.02
C SER A 279 -4.52 9.36 22.05
N ARG A 280 -5.72 8.93 21.66
CA ARG A 280 -6.58 8.03 22.44
C ARG A 280 -6.20 6.55 22.27
N ASP A 281 -5.06 6.26 21.65
CA ASP A 281 -4.59 4.88 21.46
C ASP A 281 -4.20 4.26 22.81
N PRO A 282 -4.89 3.22 23.29
CA PRO A 282 -4.57 2.59 24.57
C PRO A 282 -3.15 1.99 24.59
N ARG A 283 -2.61 1.64 23.42
CA ARG A 283 -1.25 1.09 23.30
C ARG A 283 -0.19 2.10 23.70
N LEU A 284 -0.44 3.40 23.51
CA LEU A 284 0.51 4.45 23.90
C LEU A 284 0.74 4.46 25.42
N GLN A 285 -0.34 4.34 26.20
CA GLN A 285 -0.21 4.27 27.65
C GLN A 285 0.49 2.97 28.08
N GLN A 286 0.11 1.84 27.48
CA GLN A 286 0.77 0.55 27.76
C GLN A 286 2.27 0.61 27.48
N VAL A 287 2.68 1.18 26.35
CA VAL A 287 4.10 1.33 26.01
C VAL A 287 4.82 2.25 26.99
N ARG A 288 4.21 3.35 27.43
CA ARG A 288 4.77 4.23 28.47
C ARG A 288 4.97 3.49 29.78
N ASP A 289 3.98 2.74 30.22
CA ASP A 289 4.05 1.93 31.44
C ASP A 289 5.17 0.88 31.32
N ARG A 290 5.29 0.21 30.16
CA ARG A 290 6.35 -0.76 29.89
C ARG A 290 7.74 -0.12 29.89
N ILE A 291 7.91 1.05 29.27
CA ILE A 291 9.17 1.81 29.34
C ILE A 291 9.55 2.06 30.80
N THR A 292 8.62 2.56 31.63
CA THR A 292 8.92 2.86 33.04
C THR A 292 9.24 1.61 33.85
N GLY A 293 8.52 0.49 33.63
CA GLY A 293 8.77 -0.77 34.29
C GLY A 293 10.13 -1.37 33.95
N ILE A 294 10.51 -1.34 32.66
CA ILE A 294 11.82 -1.80 32.19
C ILE A 294 12.92 -0.90 32.75
N GLU A 295 12.78 0.43 32.66
CA GLU A 295 13.78 1.36 33.20
C GLU A 295 13.94 1.24 34.71
N HIS A 296 12.85 1.04 35.46
CA HIS A 296 12.92 0.82 36.90
C HIS A 296 13.59 -0.52 37.23
N SER A 297 13.49 -1.53 36.37
CA SER A 297 14.16 -2.83 36.55
C SER A 297 15.64 -2.78 36.18
N LEU A 298 16.06 -1.86 35.30
CA LEU A 298 17.46 -1.64 34.93
C LEU A 298 18.24 -0.78 35.96
N ARG A 299 17.54 0.06 36.73
CA ARG A 299 18.13 0.95 37.75
C ARG A 299 18.50 0.31 39.13
N PRO A 300 18.00 -0.85 39.60
CA PRO A 300 18.27 -1.31 40.98
C PRO A 300 19.42 -2.32 41.10
N ASN A 301 19.84 -2.98 40.02
CA ASN A 301 20.89 -3.99 40.04
C ASN A 301 21.51 -4.10 38.65
N GLU A 302 22.64 -3.43 38.40
CA GLU A 302 23.77 -3.89 37.56
C GLU A 302 24.73 -2.72 37.31
N THR A 303 26.02 -2.98 37.53
CA THR A 303 27.13 -2.28 36.88
C THR A 303 26.83 -2.13 35.39
N ALA A 304 27.16 -0.96 34.82
CA ALA A 304 26.93 -0.64 33.41
C ALA A 304 27.13 -1.88 32.53
N PRO A 305 26.12 -2.30 31.73
CA PRO A 305 26.25 -3.47 30.91
C PRO A 305 27.50 -3.30 30.05
N GLU A 306 28.39 -4.28 30.12
CA GLU A 306 29.51 -4.44 29.21
C GLU A 306 28.96 -4.18 27.80
N ILE A 307 29.55 -3.20 27.09
CA ILE A 307 29.10 -2.62 25.82
C ILE A 307 28.14 -3.57 25.13
N ALA A 308 26.83 -3.27 25.18
CA ALA A 308 25.79 -4.18 24.74
C ALA A 308 26.20 -4.76 23.38
N GLN A 309 26.64 -6.03 23.37
CA GLN A 309 27.00 -6.70 22.14
C GLN A 309 25.77 -6.54 21.24
N PRO A 310 25.89 -5.91 20.06
CA PRO A 310 24.77 -5.85 19.14
C PRO A 310 24.28 -7.29 19.01
N SER A 311 22.96 -7.49 19.20
CA SER A 311 22.35 -8.81 19.03
C SER A 311 22.97 -9.47 17.78
N PRO A 312 23.30 -10.77 17.78
CA PRO A 312 23.88 -11.44 16.60
C PRO A 312 23.14 -11.11 15.30
N TYR A 313 21.87 -10.76 15.45
CA TYR A 313 20.88 -10.30 14.49
C TYR A 313 21.02 -8.85 14.00
N MET A 314 21.47 -7.91 14.85
CA MET A 314 21.82 -6.54 14.44
C MET A 314 23.16 -6.46 13.71
N ARG A 315 24.09 -7.42 13.90
CA ARG A 315 25.36 -7.42 13.15
C ARG A 315 25.13 -7.46 11.65
N LYS A 316 24.21 -8.31 11.16
CA LYS A 316 23.95 -8.45 9.72
C LYS A 316 23.28 -7.22 9.09
N ALA A 317 22.37 -6.57 9.82
CA ALA A 317 21.72 -5.33 9.38
C ALA A 317 22.68 -4.13 9.38
N LEU A 318 23.64 -4.08 10.29
CA LEU A 318 24.69 -3.04 10.36
C LEU A 318 25.83 -3.30 9.35
N GLU A 319 26.21 -4.56 9.14
CA GLU A 319 27.21 -4.98 8.14
C GLU A 319 26.75 -4.64 6.71
N GLY A 320 25.45 -4.71 6.42
CA GLY A 320 24.86 -4.26 5.15
C GLY A 320 24.80 -2.74 4.96
N ARG A 321 25.03 -1.95 6.01
CA ARG A 321 25.08 -0.47 5.97
C ARG A 321 26.52 0.09 5.90
N GLY A 322 27.53 -0.77 5.73
CA GLY A 322 28.94 -0.38 5.70
C GLY A 322 29.40 0.26 4.38
N GLY A 323 29.28 1.57 4.27
CA GLY A 323 30.08 2.45 3.39
C GLY A 323 30.67 3.61 4.21
N PRO A 324 31.88 4.10 3.91
CA PRO A 324 32.90 4.38 4.91
C PRO A 324 32.66 5.69 5.66
N GLY A 325 32.54 5.59 6.98
CA GLY A 325 32.53 6.73 7.89
C GLY A 325 33.05 6.25 9.23
N GLY A 326 34.36 6.35 9.42
CA GLY A 326 35.05 5.93 10.63
C GLY A 326 34.59 6.72 11.85
N TYR A 327 34.29 5.99 12.92
CA TYR A 327 34.28 6.54 14.27
C TYR A 327 35.56 6.04 14.94
N ASP A 328 36.63 6.82 14.78
CA ASP A 328 37.88 6.63 15.50
C ASP A 328 37.76 7.35 16.84
N ASN A 329 37.87 6.61 17.93
CA ASN A 329 37.89 7.15 19.29
C ASN A 329 39.13 6.60 19.98
N GLY A 330 40.17 7.43 20.09
CA GLY A 330 41.42 7.09 20.75
C GLY A 330 42.19 8.36 21.10
N GLY A 331 42.04 8.81 22.35
CA GLY A 331 42.79 9.95 22.87
C GLY A 331 44.23 9.59 23.26
N GLY A 332 45.14 10.54 23.04
CA GLY A 332 46.23 10.91 23.95
C GLY A 332 47.48 10.01 23.99
N GLY A 333 48.59 10.52 23.44
CA GLY A 333 49.93 9.98 23.71
C GLY A 333 51.03 10.65 22.89
N TYR A 334 51.67 11.64 23.50
CA TYR A 334 52.86 12.37 23.05
C TYR A 334 54.05 11.42 22.84
N ASP A 335 54.77 11.49 21.73
CA ASP A 335 56.23 11.70 21.71
C ASP A 335 56.79 11.97 20.30
N THR A 336 57.96 12.58 20.31
CA THR A 336 58.73 13.29 19.28
C THR A 336 59.39 12.44 18.15
N GLY A 337 59.68 13.10 17.02
CA GLY A 337 61.00 13.01 16.37
C GLY A 337 61.14 12.51 14.91
N ALA A 338 61.68 13.41 14.06
CA ALA A 338 62.51 13.19 12.85
C ALA A 338 61.88 12.50 11.60
N ASN A 339 61.69 13.17 10.46
CA ASN A 339 62.61 13.70 9.44
C ASN A 339 63.03 12.70 8.33
N SER A 340 63.06 13.21 7.09
CA SER A 340 63.46 12.63 5.78
C SER A 340 62.48 11.61 5.18
N GLY A 341 62.11 11.64 3.89
CA GLY A 341 62.60 12.33 2.70
C GLY A 341 62.48 11.35 1.52
N GLY A 342 61.98 11.79 0.36
CA GLY A 342 62.11 11.03 -0.90
C GLY A 342 60.85 10.87 -1.74
N GLU A 343 60.66 11.80 -2.68
CA GLU A 343 60.17 11.53 -4.05
C GLU A 343 61.14 10.57 -4.80
N PRO A 344 60.81 9.94 -5.97
CA PRO A 344 60.11 10.55 -7.13
C PRO A 344 59.15 9.62 -7.92
N GLY A 345 58.32 10.18 -8.82
CA GLY A 345 58.41 10.09 -10.31
C GLY A 345 57.93 8.73 -10.87
N GLY A 346 57.11 8.55 -11.91
CA GLY A 346 56.72 9.32 -13.08
C GLY A 346 56.52 8.30 -14.24
N ASN A 347 55.60 8.58 -15.18
CA ASN A 347 55.36 7.87 -16.48
C ASN A 347 54.83 6.42 -16.40
N SER A 348 54.00 5.90 -17.33
CA SER A 348 53.74 6.23 -18.73
C SER A 348 52.41 5.61 -19.20
N ALA A 349 51.73 6.29 -20.12
CA ALA A 349 50.73 5.71 -21.02
C ALA A 349 51.40 4.99 -22.20
N ALA A 350 50.79 3.92 -22.72
CA ALA A 350 50.61 3.62 -24.16
C ALA A 350 50.17 2.17 -24.43
N ASN A 351 49.60 2.00 -25.64
CA ASN A 351 49.22 0.80 -26.40
C ASN A 351 47.85 0.15 -26.09
N SER A 352 46.82 0.20 -26.95
CA SER A 352 46.65 0.01 -28.42
C SER A 352 46.39 -1.44 -28.84
N GLY A 353 45.37 -1.63 -29.70
CA GLY A 353 45.05 -2.85 -30.44
C GLY A 353 43.55 -3.16 -30.35
N ALA A 354 42.66 -2.58 -31.17
CA ALA A 354 42.39 -2.93 -32.57
C ALA A 354 42.26 -4.44 -32.82
N ASN A 355 41.04 -4.94 -33.05
CA ASN A 355 40.70 -5.51 -34.36
C ASN A 355 39.18 -5.75 -34.55
N SER A 356 38.79 -5.62 -35.81
CA SER A 356 37.48 -5.65 -36.45
C SER A 356 36.99 -7.04 -36.88
N GLY A 357 35.72 -7.12 -37.31
CA GLY A 357 35.22 -8.10 -38.28
C GLY A 357 34.05 -8.94 -37.75
N ALA A 358 32.79 -8.58 -38.01
CA ALA A 358 31.99 -8.97 -39.18
C ALA A 358 31.73 -10.49 -39.28
N ASN A 359 30.47 -10.94 -39.12
CA ASN A 359 29.76 -11.61 -40.21
C ASN A 359 28.26 -11.83 -39.91
N SER A 360 27.47 -11.62 -40.96
CA SER A 360 26.07 -11.97 -41.19
C SER A 360 25.83 -13.47 -41.34
N GLY A 361 24.59 -13.93 -41.13
CA GLY A 361 24.14 -15.23 -41.63
C GLY A 361 22.78 -15.68 -41.07
N GLU A 362 21.70 -15.40 -41.80
CA GLU A 362 20.49 -16.24 -41.80
C GLU A 362 20.85 -17.65 -42.34
N PRO A 363 20.00 -18.65 -42.06
CA PRO A 363 19.21 -19.19 -43.17
C PRO A 363 17.78 -19.57 -42.80
N GLY A 364 16.90 -19.47 -43.80
CA GLY A 364 15.53 -20.00 -43.77
C GLY A 364 15.43 -21.51 -43.99
N GLY A 365 14.22 -22.05 -43.78
CA GLY A 365 13.86 -23.41 -44.13
C GLY A 365 12.59 -23.91 -43.43
N ALA A 366 11.43 -23.69 -44.04
CA ALA A 366 10.26 -24.58 -43.94
C ALA A 366 10.48 -25.79 -44.90
N PRO A 367 9.71 -26.92 -44.92
CA PRO A 367 8.26 -26.98 -44.68
C PRO A 367 7.69 -28.32 -44.10
N VAL A 368 6.35 -28.40 -44.09
CA VAL A 368 5.46 -29.58 -44.31
C VAL A 368 4.69 -30.16 -43.09
N ASN A 369 3.36 -30.07 -43.24
CA ASN A 369 2.22 -30.92 -42.82
C ASN A 369 2.34 -31.90 -41.64
N ASP A 370 1.33 -31.93 -40.77
CA ASP A 370 0.17 -32.81 -40.95
C ASP A 370 -0.98 -32.48 -39.99
N SER A 371 -2.18 -32.65 -40.53
CA SER A 371 -3.46 -32.80 -39.85
C SER A 371 -3.44 -33.94 -38.82
N ASP A 372 -4.04 -33.76 -37.63
CA ASP A 372 -5.23 -34.56 -37.29
C ASP A 372 -5.97 -34.17 -35.99
N SER A 373 -7.28 -34.27 -36.15
CA SER A 373 -8.41 -34.53 -35.25
C SER A 373 -8.25 -34.88 -33.75
N ALA A 374 -9.24 -34.34 -33.00
CA ALA A 374 -10.05 -34.95 -31.92
C ALA A 374 -9.43 -35.39 -30.58
N PHE A 375 -9.81 -34.73 -29.49
CA PHE A 375 -10.86 -35.17 -28.54
C PHE A 375 -11.22 -34.06 -27.55
#